data_AF-R5GN68-F1
#
_entry.id   AF-R5GN68-F1
#
_cell.length_a   1.000
_cell.length_b   1.000
_cell.length_c   1.000
_cell.angle_alpha   90.00
_cell.angle_beta   90.00
_cell.angle_gamma   90.00
#
_symmetry.space_group_name_H-M   'P 1'
#
loop_
_entity.id
_entity.type
_entity.pdbx_description
1 polymer ?
#
loop_
_entity_poly.entity_id
_entity_poly.type
_entity_poly.pdbx_seq_one_letter_code
_entity_poly.pdbx_strand_id
1 'polypeptide(L)'
;MDADGNRSTGAQPEEERQNTHRVRRFMLGWLVALNKGITRLLKKALGSDYMAVTEDEVLDMVNALAQTPDDDGGENVIEESSAQMINNIFEFRDLTAGDVMTHRTNIVGVDISVSLDDIIYLALDMGFSRIPVYEDSIDKIVGIIIVKDLLCLVGKDRADLDGFDMHDFIRSVNFVPESCPCSEVFKSLTSLKSGMAVVADEYGGTAGIVTLEDIIEAVMGNIQDEYDDEKSDIVKVSDGVYDVCGEADPDEVFGLFGVELPEEHEYETIAGFVTDKLGFCPEGDETVPPCVEYEGVKLVVMQVEDRCIKKIRASRMQGESAPAADED
;
A
#
# COMPACT_ATOMS: atom_id res chain seq x y z
N MET A 1 -20.95 -7.84 -60.25
CA MET A 1 -20.12 -7.63 -59.06
C MET A 1 -20.81 -6.56 -58.24
N ASP A 2 -21.37 -7.05 -57.14
CA ASP A 2 -21.75 -6.44 -55.85
C ASP A 2 -22.67 -5.22 -55.79
N ALA A 3 -23.84 -5.41 -55.17
CA ALA A 3 -24.22 -4.85 -53.86
C ALA A 3 -25.73 -5.07 -53.61
N ASP A 4 -26.11 -5.77 -52.54
CA ASP A 4 -26.88 -5.20 -51.42
C ASP A 4 -27.29 -6.31 -50.43
N GLY A 5 -26.83 -6.18 -49.18
CA GLY A 5 -27.19 -7.04 -48.06
C GLY A 5 -28.21 -6.33 -47.17
N ASN A 6 -29.44 -6.83 -47.12
CA ASN A 6 -30.44 -6.37 -46.17
C ASN A 6 -30.58 -7.36 -45.00
N ARG A 7 -30.57 -6.80 -43.79
CA ARG A 7 -30.66 -7.49 -42.49
C ARG A 7 -32.05 -8.10 -42.28
N SER A 8 -32.09 -9.29 -41.68
CA SER A 8 -33.27 -9.82 -40.99
C SER A 8 -32.86 -10.28 -39.60
N THR A 9 -33.22 -9.48 -38.60
CA THR A 9 -33.18 -9.80 -37.18
C THR A 9 -34.32 -10.76 -36.85
N GLY A 10 -34.00 -12.00 -36.45
CA GLY A 10 -34.96 -12.93 -35.89
C GLY A 10 -35.35 -12.53 -34.47
N ALA A 11 -36.53 -11.96 -34.31
CA ALA A 11 -37.16 -11.80 -33.00
C ALA A 11 -37.63 -13.17 -32.49
N GLN A 12 -37.06 -13.63 -31.38
CA GLN A 12 -37.60 -14.76 -30.62
C GLN A 12 -38.90 -14.35 -29.89
N PRO A 13 -39.92 -15.22 -29.81
CA PRO A 13 -41.24 -14.88 -29.29
C PRO A 13 -41.23 -14.57 -27.78
N GLU A 14 -41.94 -13.52 -27.38
CA GLU A 14 -42.00 -12.96 -26.02
C GLU A 14 -42.53 -13.92 -24.94
N GLU A 15 -43.20 -15.02 -25.33
CA GLU A 15 -43.78 -16.02 -24.40
C GLU A 15 -42.71 -16.86 -23.68
N GLU A 16 -41.57 -17.17 -24.29
CA GLU A 16 -40.48 -17.95 -23.65
C GLU A 16 -39.73 -17.14 -22.58
N ARG A 17 -39.61 -15.82 -22.76
CA ARG A 17 -39.03 -14.92 -21.75
C ARG A 17 -39.92 -14.79 -20.50
N GLN A 18 -41.24 -14.78 -20.66
CA GLN A 18 -42.14 -14.69 -19.49
C GLN A 18 -42.15 -15.97 -18.64
N ASN A 19 -42.02 -17.15 -19.28
CA ASN A 19 -42.07 -18.42 -18.57
C ASN A 19 -40.78 -18.69 -17.77
N THR A 20 -39.62 -18.33 -18.32
CA THR A 20 -38.31 -18.43 -17.63
C THR A 20 -38.22 -17.54 -16.39
N HIS A 21 -38.76 -16.32 -16.44
CA HIS A 21 -38.87 -15.43 -15.27
C HIS A 21 -39.80 -15.98 -14.18
N ARG A 22 -40.92 -16.62 -14.56
CA ARG A 22 -41.86 -17.23 -13.61
C ARG A 22 -41.26 -18.43 -12.89
N VAL A 23 -40.56 -19.30 -13.62
CA VAL A 23 -39.89 -20.48 -13.06
C VAL A 23 -38.74 -20.06 -12.14
N ARG A 24 -37.93 -19.06 -12.53
CA ARG A 24 -36.89 -18.48 -11.66
C ARG A 24 -37.48 -17.88 -10.38
N ARG A 25 -38.56 -17.08 -10.45
CA ARG A 25 -39.22 -16.53 -9.25
C ARG A 25 -39.80 -17.61 -8.34
N PHE A 26 -40.33 -18.69 -8.93
CA PHE A 26 -40.88 -19.80 -8.18
C PHE A 26 -39.77 -20.61 -7.47
N MET A 27 -38.69 -20.94 -8.17
CA MET A 27 -37.53 -21.61 -7.57
C MET A 27 -36.88 -20.75 -6.48
N LEU A 28 -36.62 -19.47 -6.75
CA LEU A 28 -36.04 -18.55 -5.77
C LEU A 28 -36.95 -18.42 -4.54
N GLY A 29 -38.27 -18.33 -4.76
CA GLY A 29 -39.25 -18.26 -3.68
C GLY A 29 -39.25 -19.52 -2.81
N TRP A 30 -39.07 -20.70 -3.41
CA TRP A 30 -38.97 -21.96 -2.68
C TRP A 30 -37.66 -22.08 -1.91
N LEU A 31 -36.54 -21.63 -2.50
CA LEU A 31 -35.22 -21.57 -1.88
C LEU A 31 -35.21 -20.62 -0.66
N VAL A 32 -35.82 -19.45 -0.79
CA VAL A 32 -36.00 -18.48 0.31
C VAL A 32 -36.92 -19.05 1.40
N ALA A 33 -37.99 -19.76 1.03
CA ALA A 33 -38.89 -20.41 1.99
C ALA A 33 -38.18 -21.54 2.76
N LEU A 34 -37.35 -22.32 2.09
CA LEU A 34 -36.52 -23.37 2.68
C LEU A 34 -35.51 -22.76 3.67
N ASN A 35 -34.77 -21.73 3.25
CA ASN A 35 -33.82 -21.02 4.11
C ASN A 35 -34.50 -20.42 5.35
N LYS A 36 -35.70 -19.83 5.19
CA LYS A 36 -36.54 -19.37 6.31
C LYS A 36 -37.02 -20.50 7.25
N GLY A 37 -37.25 -21.69 6.71
CA GLY A 37 -37.63 -22.87 7.50
C GLY A 37 -36.46 -23.41 8.34
N ILE A 38 -35.30 -23.53 7.71
CA ILE A 38 -34.04 -23.98 8.34
C ILE A 38 -33.63 -23.01 9.44
N THR A 39 -33.62 -21.70 9.16
CA THR A 39 -33.32 -20.67 10.16
C THR A 39 -34.29 -20.67 11.34
N ARG A 40 -35.60 -20.92 11.13
CA ARG A 40 -36.55 -21.08 12.25
C ARG A 40 -36.28 -22.32 13.10
N LEU A 41 -35.90 -23.43 12.45
CA LEU A 41 -35.53 -24.67 13.15
C LEU A 41 -34.26 -24.48 13.98
N LEU A 42 -33.24 -23.86 13.39
CA LEU A 42 -31.98 -23.55 14.06
C LEU A 42 -32.17 -22.56 15.21
N LYS A 43 -32.97 -21.49 15.03
CA LYS A 43 -33.40 -20.57 16.12
C LYS A 43 -34.00 -21.29 17.31
N LYS A 44 -34.81 -22.32 17.03
CA LYS A 44 -35.52 -23.08 18.07
C LYS A 44 -34.62 -24.10 18.77
N ALA A 45 -33.58 -24.58 18.08
CA ALA A 45 -32.68 -25.61 18.59
C ALA A 45 -31.44 -25.04 19.29
N LEU A 46 -30.85 -23.97 18.76
CA LEU A 46 -29.55 -23.40 19.18
C LEU A 46 -29.69 -22.06 19.92
N GLY A 47 -30.90 -21.51 20.05
CA GLY A 47 -31.12 -20.20 20.67
C GLY A 47 -31.00 -19.04 19.67
N SER A 48 -31.18 -17.81 20.15
CA SER A 48 -31.21 -16.62 19.30
C SER A 48 -29.83 -16.20 18.78
N ASP A 49 -28.75 -16.72 19.38
CA ASP A 49 -27.37 -16.29 19.12
C ASP A 49 -26.67 -17.09 18.00
N TYR A 50 -27.31 -18.13 17.43
CA TYR A 50 -26.74 -18.95 16.35
C TYR A 50 -26.50 -18.21 15.01
N MET A 51 -26.87 -16.93 14.93
CA MET A 51 -26.65 -16.03 13.78
C MET A 51 -25.78 -14.83 14.16
N ALA A 52 -25.17 -14.84 15.35
CA ALA A 52 -24.16 -13.85 15.68
C ALA A 52 -22.92 -14.17 14.83
N VAL A 53 -22.87 -13.56 13.65
CA VAL A 53 -21.66 -13.60 12.82
C VAL A 53 -20.60 -12.79 13.59
N THR A 54 -19.52 -13.46 13.98
CA THR A 54 -18.40 -12.80 14.63
C THR A 54 -17.56 -12.05 13.60
N GLU A 55 -16.72 -11.14 14.08
CA GLU A 55 -15.72 -10.46 13.25
C GLU A 55 -14.84 -11.48 12.52
N ASP A 56 -14.32 -12.47 13.25
CA ASP A 56 -13.55 -13.59 12.71
C ASP A 56 -14.30 -14.35 11.61
N GLU A 57 -15.60 -14.63 11.79
CA GLU A 57 -16.39 -15.32 10.77
C GLU A 57 -16.57 -14.48 9.49
N VAL A 58 -16.67 -13.15 9.61
CA VAL A 58 -16.71 -12.25 8.43
C VAL A 58 -15.36 -12.25 7.72
N LEU A 59 -14.26 -12.18 8.48
CA LEU A 59 -12.91 -12.18 7.93
C LEU A 59 -12.59 -13.50 7.20
N ASP A 60 -12.92 -14.63 7.83
CA ASP A 60 -12.76 -15.96 7.23
C ASP A 60 -13.52 -16.07 5.91
N MET A 61 -14.75 -15.54 5.86
CA MET A 61 -15.53 -15.50 4.62
C MET A 61 -14.87 -14.63 3.54
N VAL A 62 -14.40 -13.44 3.91
CA VAL A 62 -13.74 -12.51 2.97
C VAL A 62 -12.46 -13.12 2.41
N ASN A 63 -11.63 -13.72 3.27
CA ASN A 63 -10.39 -14.38 2.88
C ASN A 63 -10.66 -15.62 2.00
N ALA A 64 -11.70 -16.40 2.30
CA ALA A 64 -12.10 -17.52 1.46
C ALA A 64 -12.57 -17.07 0.07
N LEU A 65 -13.32 -15.96 -0.02
CA LEU A 65 -13.75 -15.39 -1.29
C LEU A 65 -12.57 -14.84 -2.11
N ALA A 66 -11.57 -14.28 -1.43
CA ALA A 66 -10.33 -13.85 -2.06
C ALA A 66 -9.49 -14.99 -2.64
N GLN A 67 -9.70 -16.22 -2.19
CA GLN A 67 -9.03 -17.43 -2.72
C GLN A 67 -9.94 -18.27 -3.64
N THR A 68 -11.18 -17.82 -3.87
CA THR A 68 -12.13 -18.52 -4.71
C THR A 68 -12.09 -17.93 -6.12
N PRO A 69 -11.72 -18.70 -7.15
CA PRO A 69 -11.80 -18.25 -8.54
C PRO A 69 -13.26 -17.96 -8.91
N ASP A 70 -13.50 -16.85 -9.60
CA ASP A 70 -14.81 -16.52 -10.14
C ASP A 70 -15.24 -17.54 -11.21
N ASP A 71 -16.55 -17.66 -11.43
CA ASP A 71 -17.17 -18.68 -12.30
C ASP A 71 -16.68 -18.58 -13.77
N ASP A 72 -16.12 -17.44 -14.17
CA ASP A 72 -15.54 -17.18 -15.50
C ASP A 72 -14.02 -17.49 -15.60
N GLY A 73 -13.39 -17.99 -14.53
CA GLY A 73 -12.03 -18.57 -14.55
C GLY A 73 -10.88 -17.58 -14.74
N GLY A 74 -11.11 -16.29 -14.51
CA GLY A 74 -10.12 -15.22 -14.72
C GLY A 74 -9.52 -14.63 -13.44
N GLU A 75 -10.36 -14.24 -12.47
CA GLU A 75 -9.96 -13.56 -11.24
C GLU A 75 -10.68 -14.18 -10.04
N ASN A 76 -10.18 -13.94 -8.82
CA ASN A 76 -10.89 -14.34 -7.61
C ASN A 76 -12.18 -13.51 -7.43
N VAL A 77 -13.17 -14.04 -6.71
CA VAL A 77 -14.46 -13.35 -6.45
C VAL A 77 -14.26 -12.01 -5.76
N ILE A 78 -13.19 -11.87 -4.99
CA ILE A 78 -12.71 -10.62 -4.40
C ILE A 78 -11.20 -10.52 -4.67
N GLU A 79 -10.73 -9.35 -5.06
CA GLU A 79 -9.29 -9.07 -5.18
C GLU A 79 -8.61 -9.16 -3.81
N GLU A 80 -7.39 -9.71 -3.77
CA GLU A 80 -6.64 -9.86 -2.51
C GLU A 80 -6.42 -8.51 -1.81
N SER A 81 -6.16 -7.44 -2.57
CA SER A 81 -6.04 -6.07 -2.07
C SER A 81 -7.32 -5.58 -1.36
N SER A 82 -8.48 -5.91 -1.91
CA SER A 82 -9.79 -5.59 -1.33
C SER A 82 -10.05 -6.38 -0.05
N ALA A 83 -9.65 -7.65 -0.01
CA ALA A 83 -9.74 -8.47 1.19
C ALA A 83 -8.80 -7.94 2.30
N GLN A 84 -7.59 -7.55 1.94
CA GLN A 84 -6.63 -6.94 2.87
C GLN A 84 -7.14 -5.62 3.45
N MET A 85 -7.71 -4.74 2.62
CA MET A 85 -8.36 -3.52 3.10
C MET A 85 -9.48 -3.81 4.10
N ILE A 86 -10.30 -4.84 3.85
CA ILE A 86 -11.34 -5.25 4.80
C ILE A 86 -10.73 -5.71 6.13
N ASN A 87 -9.66 -6.52 6.11
CA ASN A 87 -8.93 -6.91 7.33
C ASN A 87 -8.42 -5.68 8.08
N ASN A 88 -7.77 -4.74 7.38
CA ASN A 88 -7.25 -3.51 7.96
C ASN A 88 -8.35 -2.62 8.59
N ILE A 89 -9.57 -2.58 8.03
CA ILE A 89 -10.70 -1.85 8.63
C ILE A 89 -11.05 -2.39 10.02
N PHE A 90 -10.97 -3.70 10.20
CA PHE A 90 -11.23 -4.34 11.49
C PHE A 90 -10.12 -4.02 12.49
N GLU A 91 -8.85 -4.15 12.09
CA GLU A 91 -7.69 -3.78 12.92
C GLU A 91 -7.66 -2.28 13.28
N PHE A 92 -8.03 -1.41 12.33
CA PHE A 92 -8.07 0.04 12.49
C PHE A 92 -8.89 0.49 13.71
N ARG A 93 -9.89 -0.30 14.11
CA ARG A 93 -10.72 -0.01 15.27
C ARG A 93 -9.91 0.05 16.57
N ASP A 94 -8.88 -0.80 16.67
CA ASP A 94 -8.06 -0.94 17.86
C ASP A 94 -6.76 -0.11 17.79
N LEU A 95 -6.45 0.48 16.63
CA LEU A 95 -5.31 1.39 16.45
C LEU A 95 -5.51 2.73 17.18
N THR A 96 -4.40 3.23 17.73
CA THR A 96 -4.29 4.51 18.40
C THR A 96 -3.39 5.47 17.63
N ALA A 97 -3.42 6.76 17.99
CA ALA A 97 -2.55 7.78 17.42
C ALA A 97 -1.07 7.40 17.55
N GLY A 98 -0.68 6.74 18.65
CA GLY A 98 0.68 6.25 18.86
C GLY A 98 1.12 5.17 17.89
N ASP A 99 0.19 4.34 17.40
CA ASP A 99 0.51 3.24 16.49
C ASP A 99 0.76 3.72 15.05
N VAL A 100 0.15 4.84 14.66
CA VAL A 100 0.21 5.38 13.28
C VAL A 100 1.01 6.69 13.16
N MET A 101 1.50 7.26 14.27
CA MET A 101 2.21 8.54 14.22
C MET A 101 3.60 8.42 13.60
N THR A 102 4.01 9.49 12.92
CA THR A 102 5.44 9.75 12.71
C THR A 102 6.07 10.11 14.04
N HIS A 103 6.89 9.21 14.58
CA HIS A 103 7.57 9.38 15.85
C HIS A 103 8.46 10.64 15.87
N ARG A 104 8.61 11.27 17.05
CA ARG A 104 9.35 12.54 17.23
C ARG A 104 10.74 12.61 16.60
N THR A 105 11.44 11.47 16.54
CA THR A 105 12.80 11.35 15.98
C THR A 105 12.85 11.51 14.47
N ASN A 106 11.70 11.31 13.82
CA ASN A 106 11.56 11.32 12.37
C ASN A 106 10.78 12.57 11.89
N ILE A 107 10.38 13.45 12.81
CA ILE A 107 9.72 14.70 12.45
C ILE A 107 10.75 15.64 11.80
N VAL A 108 10.44 16.08 10.59
CA VAL A 108 11.11 17.21 9.97
C VAL A 108 10.29 18.47 10.22
N GLY A 109 10.81 19.36 11.07
CA GLY A 109 10.18 20.63 11.42
C GLY A 109 11.18 21.79 11.37
N VAL A 110 10.67 23.02 11.44
CA VAL A 110 11.48 24.24 11.42
C VAL A 110 11.34 25.02 12.73
N ASP A 111 12.44 25.63 13.18
CA ASP A 111 12.39 26.55 14.31
C ASP A 111 11.71 27.87 13.88
N ILE A 112 10.99 28.49 14.81
CA ILE A 112 10.24 29.74 14.59
C ILE A 112 11.12 30.93 14.17
N SER A 113 12.44 30.87 14.39
CA SER A 113 13.39 31.90 13.99
C SER A 113 13.96 31.73 12.57
N VAL A 114 13.59 30.66 11.87
CA VAL A 114 14.08 30.34 10.52
C VAL A 114 13.49 31.30 9.48
N SER A 115 14.28 31.62 8.45
CA SER A 115 13.83 32.51 7.38
C SER A 115 12.79 31.83 6.48
N LEU A 116 11.91 32.63 5.88
CA LEU A 116 10.87 32.11 5.01
C LEU A 116 11.44 31.43 3.75
N ASP A 117 12.59 31.91 3.25
CA ASP A 117 13.30 31.30 2.12
C ASP A 117 13.72 29.86 2.45
N ASP A 118 14.28 29.62 3.64
CA ASP A 118 14.74 28.29 4.06
C ASP A 118 13.59 27.28 4.18
N ILE A 119 12.40 27.73 4.62
CA ILE A 119 11.19 26.90 4.68
C ILE A 119 10.76 26.47 3.28
N ILE A 120 10.81 27.39 2.30
CA ILE A 120 10.47 27.08 0.91
C ILE A 120 11.46 26.07 0.33
N TYR A 121 12.76 26.23 0.58
CA TYR A 121 13.75 25.25 0.15
C TYR A 121 13.49 23.87 0.75
N LEU A 122 13.25 23.79 2.06
CA LEU A 122 12.90 22.54 2.73
C LEU A 122 11.66 21.88 2.12
N ALA A 123 10.61 22.66 1.87
CA ALA A 123 9.38 22.19 1.26
C ALA A 123 9.59 21.61 -0.15
N LEU A 124 10.43 22.24 -0.96
CA LEU A 124 10.72 21.82 -2.33
C LEU A 124 11.64 20.59 -2.39
N ASP A 125 12.63 20.53 -1.51
CA ASP A 125 13.60 19.44 -1.44
C ASP A 125 12.95 18.14 -0.95
N MET A 126 12.13 18.25 0.10
CA MET A 126 11.51 17.09 0.74
C MET A 126 10.07 16.78 0.28
N GLY A 127 9.46 17.65 -0.54
CA GLY A 127 8.11 17.45 -1.06
C GLY A 127 6.99 17.59 -0.02
N PHE A 128 7.27 18.19 1.15
CA PHE A 128 6.26 18.30 2.21
C PHE A 128 5.14 19.29 1.86
N SER A 129 3.89 18.88 2.14
CA SER A 129 2.73 19.79 2.03
C SER A 129 2.52 20.63 3.29
N ARG A 130 2.98 20.14 4.45
CA ARG A 130 2.79 20.75 5.77
C ARG A 130 4.07 20.56 6.59
N ILE A 131 4.50 21.62 7.27
CA ILE A 131 5.74 21.61 8.05
C ILE A 131 5.42 22.05 9.48
N PRO A 132 5.70 21.23 10.51
CA PRO A 132 5.61 21.64 11.91
C PRO A 132 6.59 22.78 12.22
N VAL A 133 6.12 23.77 12.97
CA VAL A 133 6.94 24.87 13.48
C VAL A 133 7.08 24.69 14.97
N TYR A 134 8.32 24.67 15.46
CA TYR A 134 8.64 24.56 16.87
C TYR A 134 9.41 25.77 17.39
N GLU A 135 9.47 25.92 18.72
CA GLU A 135 10.26 26.95 19.39
C GLU A 135 11.25 26.28 20.34
N ASP A 136 12.55 26.55 20.16
CA ASP A 136 13.68 26.00 20.91
C ASP A 136 13.93 24.48 20.73
N SER A 137 12.88 23.66 20.77
CA SER A 137 12.94 22.20 20.68
C SER A 137 11.69 21.65 19.97
N ILE A 138 11.85 20.51 19.29
CA ILE A 138 10.74 19.77 18.65
C ILE A 138 9.64 19.37 19.65
N ASP A 139 9.96 19.32 20.95
CA ASP A 139 8.97 19.07 22.00
C ASP A 139 7.92 20.18 22.11
N LYS A 140 8.24 21.39 21.61
CA LYS A 140 7.40 22.58 21.71
C LYS A 140 6.96 23.03 20.32
N ILE A 141 6.07 22.26 19.70
CA ILE A 141 5.41 22.65 18.45
C ILE A 141 4.42 23.79 18.73
N VAL A 142 4.61 24.92 18.06
CA VAL A 142 3.76 26.11 18.19
C VAL A 142 2.67 26.19 17.11
N GLY A 143 2.86 25.46 16.01
CA GLY A 143 1.89 25.42 14.92
C GLY A 143 2.40 24.67 13.69
N ILE A 144 1.74 24.89 12.57
CA ILE A 144 2.09 24.30 11.27
C ILE A 144 2.08 25.36 10.18
N ILE A 145 2.94 25.20 9.18
CA ILE A 145 2.91 25.95 7.93
C ILE A 145 2.36 25.05 6.84
N ILE A 146 1.37 25.54 6.10
CA ILE A 146 0.87 24.88 4.89
C ILE A 146 1.63 25.47 3.71
N VAL A 147 2.43 24.66 3.02
CA VAL A 147 3.32 25.12 1.94
C VAL A 147 2.53 25.81 0.82
N LYS A 148 1.31 25.34 0.54
CA LYS A 148 0.41 25.98 -0.44
C LYS A 148 0.13 27.46 -0.12
N ASP A 149 0.10 27.85 1.15
CA ASP A 149 -0.15 29.25 1.53
C ASP A 149 1.02 30.16 1.18
N LEU A 150 2.24 29.62 1.10
CA LEU A 150 3.44 30.33 0.67
C LEU A 150 3.40 30.67 -0.83
N LEU A 151 2.54 30.02 -1.62
CA LEU A 151 2.42 30.30 -3.06
C LEU A 151 1.96 31.75 -3.35
N CYS A 152 1.34 32.44 -2.39
CA CYS A 152 1.00 33.86 -2.53
C CYS A 152 2.21 34.79 -2.63
N LEU A 153 3.41 34.27 -2.33
CA LEU A 153 4.68 34.98 -2.38
C LEU A 153 5.36 34.84 -3.75
N VAL A 154 4.92 33.88 -4.57
CA VAL A 154 5.46 33.64 -5.90
C VAL A 154 5.20 34.84 -6.80
N GLY A 155 6.27 35.37 -7.39
CA GLY A 155 6.21 36.51 -8.32
C GLY A 155 6.16 37.89 -7.65
N LYS A 156 6.33 37.97 -6.32
CA LYS A 156 6.54 39.25 -5.62
C LYS A 156 8.01 39.67 -5.70
N ASP A 157 8.24 40.98 -5.79
CA ASP A 157 9.59 41.53 -5.73
C ASP A 157 10.15 41.39 -4.30
N ARG A 158 11.47 41.28 -4.17
CA ARG A 158 12.14 41.07 -2.86
C ARG A 158 11.81 42.15 -1.83
N ALA A 159 11.56 43.38 -2.28
CA ALA A 159 11.13 44.50 -1.43
C ALA A 159 9.70 44.34 -0.87
N ASP A 160 8.84 43.56 -1.53
CA ASP A 160 7.50 43.23 -1.05
C ASP A 160 7.52 42.01 -0.11
N LEU A 161 8.56 41.16 -0.20
CA LEU A 161 8.79 40.00 0.66
C LEU A 161 9.33 40.38 2.04
N ASP A 162 10.09 41.48 2.15
CA ASP A 162 10.59 42.02 3.44
C ASP A 162 9.45 42.39 4.42
N GLY A 163 8.21 42.49 3.93
CA GLY A 163 7.02 42.73 4.74
C GLY A 163 6.29 41.49 5.24
N PHE A 164 6.71 40.29 4.84
CA PHE A 164 6.10 39.03 5.27
C PHE A 164 6.94 38.36 6.34
N ASP A 165 6.30 38.05 7.46
CA ASP A 165 6.91 37.29 8.53
C ASP A 165 6.41 35.84 8.47
N MET A 166 7.27 34.89 8.84
CA MET A 166 6.87 33.49 9.04
C MET A 166 5.65 33.38 9.96
N HIS A 167 5.56 34.22 10.99
CA HIS A 167 4.45 34.26 11.94
C HIS A 167 3.08 34.48 11.27
N ASP A 168 3.02 35.12 10.10
CA ASP A 168 1.77 35.33 9.35
C ASP A 168 1.22 34.04 8.72
N PHE A 169 2.09 33.03 8.55
CA PHE A 169 1.76 31.76 7.92
C PHE A 169 1.58 30.61 8.92
N ILE A 170 1.94 30.82 10.19
CA ILE A 170 1.76 29.81 11.24
C ILE A 170 0.27 29.65 11.52
N ARG A 171 -0.24 28.44 11.31
CA ARG A 171 -1.60 28.04 11.69
C ARG A 171 -1.55 27.24 12.99
N SER A 172 -2.61 27.37 13.78
CA SER A 172 -2.80 26.56 14.98
C SER A 172 -2.87 25.08 14.62
N VAL A 173 -2.21 24.24 15.42
CA VAL A 173 -2.26 22.79 15.30
C VAL A 173 -3.04 22.17 16.46
N ASN A 174 -3.70 21.05 16.19
CA ASN A 174 -4.42 20.30 17.22
C ASN A 174 -3.49 19.35 17.94
N PHE A 175 -3.73 19.13 19.23
CA PHE A 175 -3.01 18.16 20.04
C PHE A 175 -3.93 17.00 20.41
N VAL A 176 -3.43 15.78 20.27
CA VAL A 176 -4.11 14.54 20.65
C VAL A 176 -3.17 13.71 21.53
N PRO A 177 -3.67 12.99 22.55
CA PRO A 177 -2.83 12.08 23.32
C PRO A 177 -2.47 10.84 22.48
N GLU A 178 -1.33 10.22 22.79
CA GLU A 178 -0.86 8.98 22.13
C GLU A 178 -1.91 7.86 22.17
N SER A 179 -2.63 7.72 23.29
CA SER A 179 -3.69 6.73 23.48
C SER A 179 -5.02 7.06 22.79
N CYS A 180 -5.10 8.16 22.03
CA CYS A 180 -6.33 8.52 21.33
C CYS A 180 -6.64 7.51 20.21
N PRO A 181 -7.84 6.93 20.14
CA PRO A 181 -8.20 6.02 19.04
C PRO A 181 -8.13 6.71 17.68
N CYS A 182 -7.58 6.04 16.66
CA CYS A 182 -7.47 6.58 15.31
C CYS A 182 -8.81 7.07 14.75
N SER A 183 -9.91 6.38 15.06
CA SER A 183 -11.26 6.78 14.66
C SER A 183 -11.69 8.14 15.21
N GLU A 184 -11.23 8.53 16.41
CA GLU A 184 -11.49 9.85 17.00
C GLU A 184 -10.57 10.92 16.43
N VAL A 185 -9.29 10.59 16.19
CA VAL A 185 -8.34 11.48 15.50
C VAL A 185 -8.85 11.81 14.09
N PHE A 186 -9.29 10.81 13.33
CA PHE A 186 -9.87 10.96 12.00
C PHE A 186 -11.07 11.93 12.00
N LYS A 187 -12.01 11.73 12.93
CA LYS A 187 -13.19 12.60 13.09
C LYS A 187 -12.78 14.03 13.43
N SER A 188 -11.82 14.20 14.34
CA SER A 188 -11.31 15.50 14.77
C SER A 188 -10.66 16.26 13.61
N LEU A 189 -9.72 15.63 12.91
CA LEU A 189 -9.03 16.20 11.74
C LEU A 189 -10.02 16.58 10.63
N THR A 190 -10.97 15.69 10.32
CA THR A 190 -12.01 15.94 9.31
C THR A 190 -12.93 17.11 9.70
N SER A 191 -13.39 17.15 10.96
CA SER A 191 -14.30 18.20 11.45
C SER A 191 -13.64 19.58 11.45
N LEU A 192 -12.37 19.63 11.87
CA LEU A 192 -11.58 20.85 11.94
C LEU A 192 -10.99 21.25 10.59
N LYS A 193 -11.17 20.42 9.55
CA LYS A 193 -10.53 20.57 8.24
C LYS A 193 -9.01 20.75 8.36
N SER A 194 -8.42 20.09 9.36
CA SER A 194 -6.98 20.03 9.56
C SER A 194 -6.47 18.71 8.97
N GLY A 195 -5.34 18.76 8.28
CA GLY A 195 -4.69 17.55 7.75
C GLY A 195 -3.62 16.98 8.67
N MET A 196 -3.34 17.60 9.82
CA MET A 196 -2.27 17.20 10.74
C MET A 196 -2.64 17.53 12.18
N ALA A 197 -2.21 16.67 13.11
CA ALA A 197 -2.23 16.89 14.55
C ALA A 197 -0.87 16.51 15.16
N VAL A 198 -0.55 17.14 16.28
CA VAL A 198 0.59 16.79 17.12
C VAL A 198 0.12 15.75 18.13
N VAL A 199 0.88 14.67 18.26
CA VAL A 199 0.66 13.66 19.29
C VAL A 199 1.47 14.06 20.52
N ALA A 200 0.78 14.30 21.63
CA ALA A 200 1.38 14.70 22.89
C ALA A 200 1.73 13.47 23.76
N ASP A 201 2.89 13.54 24.41
CA ASP A 201 3.29 12.56 25.42
C ASP A 201 2.65 12.86 26.80
N GLU A 202 2.87 11.98 27.76
CA GLU A 202 2.35 12.09 29.13
C GLU A 202 2.91 13.29 29.92
N TYR A 203 4.03 13.84 29.48
CA TYR A 203 4.73 14.95 30.11
C TYR A 203 4.41 16.30 29.46
N GLY A 204 3.58 16.30 28.40
CA GLY A 204 3.20 17.48 27.63
C GLY A 204 4.22 17.88 26.56
N GLY A 205 5.19 17.02 26.27
CA GLY A 205 6.08 17.11 25.12
C GLY A 205 5.45 16.51 23.86
N THR A 206 6.22 16.47 22.78
CA THR A 206 5.79 15.91 21.49
C THR A 206 6.24 14.46 21.39
N ALA A 207 5.27 13.54 21.33
CA ALA A 207 5.52 12.12 21.03
C ALA A 207 5.72 11.89 19.53
N GLY A 208 4.97 12.62 18.71
CA GLY A 208 4.96 12.48 17.25
C GLY A 208 4.02 13.45 16.55
N ILE A 209 3.80 13.24 15.26
CA ILE A 209 2.74 13.88 14.48
C ILE A 209 1.92 12.81 13.77
N VAL A 210 0.65 13.08 13.54
CA VAL A 210 -0.24 12.21 12.77
C VAL A 210 -0.96 13.04 11.73
N THR A 211 -1.04 12.52 10.51
CA THR A 211 -1.73 13.15 9.39
C THR A 211 -3.02 12.39 9.06
N LEU A 212 -3.88 13.02 8.25
CA LEU A 212 -5.08 12.33 7.77
C LEU A 212 -4.68 11.21 6.80
N GLU A 213 -3.60 11.43 6.07
CA GLU A 213 -2.99 10.53 5.11
C GLU A 213 -2.52 9.23 5.82
N ASP A 214 -1.77 9.33 6.93
CA ASP A 214 -1.30 8.16 7.71
C ASP A 214 -2.47 7.30 8.24
N ILE A 215 -3.55 7.95 8.67
CA ILE A 215 -4.76 7.28 9.18
C ILE A 215 -5.51 6.54 8.05
N ILE A 216 -5.51 7.10 6.84
CA ILE A 216 -6.12 6.48 5.67
C ILE A 216 -5.24 5.30 5.19
N GLU A 217 -3.93 5.47 5.19
CA GLU A 217 -2.95 4.44 4.85
C GLU A 217 -3.07 3.21 5.77
N ALA A 218 -3.30 3.41 7.07
CA ALA A 218 -3.54 2.31 8.01
C ALA A 218 -4.73 1.41 7.60
N VAL A 219 -5.69 1.93 6.83
CA VAL A 219 -6.82 1.15 6.29
C VAL A 219 -6.52 0.64 4.89
N MET A 220 -6.03 1.51 4.02
CA MET A 220 -5.85 1.19 2.60
C MET A 220 -4.59 0.37 2.32
N GLY A 221 -3.68 0.25 3.29
CA GLY A 221 -2.33 -0.25 3.09
C GLY A 221 -1.49 0.74 2.28
N ASN A 222 -0.31 0.29 1.80
CA ASN A 222 0.45 1.03 0.80
C ASN A 222 -0.40 1.11 -0.46
N ILE A 223 -1.13 2.22 -0.64
CA ILE A 223 -1.88 2.46 -1.86
C ILE A 223 -0.84 2.57 -2.97
N GLN A 224 -0.81 1.58 -3.85
CA GLN A 224 -0.08 1.70 -5.10
C GLN A 224 -0.69 2.88 -5.87
N ASP A 225 0.06 3.97 -5.99
CA ASP A 225 -0.37 5.16 -6.72
C ASP A 225 -0.54 4.81 -8.22
N GLU A 226 -1.27 5.63 -8.99
CA GLU A 226 -1.34 5.49 -10.46
C GLU A 226 0.04 5.70 -11.13
N TYR A 227 1.04 6.12 -10.35
CA TYR A 227 2.45 6.23 -10.71
C TYR A 227 3.36 5.18 -10.03
N ASP A 228 2.82 4.35 -9.14
CA ASP A 228 3.42 3.06 -8.87
C ASP A 228 3.10 2.19 -10.07
N ASP A 229 3.92 2.36 -11.12
CA ASP A 229 4.10 1.31 -12.09
C ASP A 229 4.25 0.02 -11.30
N GLU A 230 3.45 -1.00 -11.65
CA GLU A 230 3.76 -2.39 -11.40
C GLU A 230 5.21 -2.62 -11.86
N LYS A 231 6.20 -2.33 -11.01
CA LYS A 231 7.50 -2.93 -11.13
C LYS A 231 7.25 -4.32 -10.60
N SER A 232 6.74 -5.17 -11.49
CA SER A 232 6.86 -6.61 -11.34
C SER A 232 8.20 -6.86 -10.66
N ASP A 233 8.17 -7.54 -9.51
CA ASP A 233 9.35 -7.81 -8.70
C ASP A 233 10.48 -8.42 -9.54
N ILE A 234 10.14 -8.97 -10.72
CA ILE A 234 11.07 -9.49 -11.70
C ILE A 234 10.71 -9.00 -13.12
N VAL A 235 11.49 -8.05 -13.65
CA VAL A 235 11.38 -7.56 -15.03
C VAL A 235 12.39 -8.28 -15.93
N LYS A 236 11.92 -9.01 -16.94
CA LYS A 236 12.80 -9.60 -17.95
C LYS A 236 13.43 -8.52 -18.83
N VAL A 237 14.76 -8.36 -18.77
CA VAL A 237 15.52 -7.40 -19.59
C VAL A 237 15.87 -7.99 -20.95
N SER A 238 16.27 -9.27 -20.96
CA SER A 238 16.58 -10.04 -22.18
C SER A 238 16.56 -11.55 -21.89
N ASP A 239 16.81 -12.40 -22.88
CA ASP A 239 16.83 -13.85 -22.66
C ASP A 239 17.89 -14.27 -21.64
N GLY A 240 17.42 -14.78 -20.50
CA GLY A 240 18.28 -15.20 -19.39
C GLY A 240 18.84 -14.05 -18.54
N VAL A 241 18.29 -12.82 -18.66
CA VAL A 241 18.66 -11.66 -17.85
C VAL A 241 17.41 -10.96 -17.32
N TYR A 242 17.36 -10.78 -16.01
CA TYR A 242 16.23 -10.23 -15.27
C TYR A 242 16.70 -9.11 -14.33
N ASP A 243 15.95 -8.02 -14.26
CA ASP A 243 16.07 -6.99 -13.26
C ASP A 243 15.06 -7.30 -12.16
N VAL A 244 15.52 -7.38 -10.92
CA VAL A 244 14.77 -7.93 -9.79
C VAL A 244 14.75 -6.90 -8.65
N CYS A 245 13.60 -6.72 -8.01
CA CYS A 245 13.43 -5.93 -6.79
C CYS A 245 14.16 -6.62 -5.64
N GLY A 246 14.83 -5.85 -4.77
CA GLY A 246 15.54 -6.43 -3.62
C GLY A 246 14.63 -7.20 -2.65
N GLU A 247 13.35 -6.86 -2.63
CA GLU A 247 12.32 -7.46 -1.76
C GLU A 247 11.71 -8.74 -2.37
N ALA A 248 12.05 -9.08 -3.62
CA ALA A 248 11.55 -10.28 -4.29
C ALA A 248 11.91 -11.57 -3.54
N ASP A 249 11.01 -12.56 -3.62
CA ASP A 249 11.20 -13.89 -3.06
C ASP A 249 12.40 -14.60 -3.74
N PRO A 250 13.42 -15.06 -2.98
CA PRO A 250 14.54 -15.80 -3.53
C PRO A 250 14.13 -17.04 -4.35
N ASP A 251 13.14 -17.80 -3.89
CA ASP A 251 12.68 -19.03 -4.54
C ASP A 251 12.07 -18.75 -5.92
N GLU A 252 11.32 -17.66 -6.05
CA GLU A 252 10.79 -17.21 -7.35
C GLU A 252 11.91 -16.78 -8.30
N VAL A 253 12.88 -16.00 -7.80
CA VAL A 253 14.00 -15.50 -8.60
C VAL A 253 14.87 -16.64 -9.11
N PHE A 254 15.21 -17.62 -8.27
CA PHE A 254 16.02 -18.78 -8.66
C PHE A 254 15.22 -19.77 -9.52
N GLY A 255 13.91 -19.89 -9.30
CA GLY A 255 13.00 -20.68 -10.12
C GLY A 255 13.02 -20.28 -11.61
N LEU A 256 13.18 -18.98 -11.92
CA LEU A 256 13.34 -18.51 -13.31
C LEU A 256 14.56 -19.10 -14.03
N PHE A 257 15.58 -19.48 -13.27
CA PHE A 257 16.80 -20.10 -13.77
C PHE A 257 16.82 -21.61 -13.57
N GLY A 258 15.74 -22.21 -13.05
CA GLY A 258 15.65 -23.64 -12.75
C GLY A 258 16.57 -24.08 -11.61
N VAL A 259 16.82 -23.19 -10.65
CA VAL A 259 17.61 -23.45 -9.44
C VAL A 259 16.66 -23.53 -8.26
N GLU A 260 16.79 -24.59 -7.45
CA GLU A 260 16.04 -24.76 -6.21
C GLU A 260 16.93 -24.37 -5.02
N LEU A 261 16.38 -23.60 -4.08
CA LEU A 261 17.06 -23.33 -2.82
C LEU A 261 16.88 -24.50 -1.83
N PRO A 262 17.80 -24.68 -0.86
CA PRO A 262 17.63 -25.68 0.19
C PRO A 262 16.38 -25.40 1.03
N GLU A 263 15.59 -26.44 1.34
CA GLU A 263 14.34 -26.32 2.13
C GLU A 263 14.53 -25.63 3.50
N GLU A 264 15.74 -25.65 4.06
CA GLU A 264 16.11 -24.93 5.27
C GLU A 264 17.02 -23.74 4.91
N HIS A 265 16.41 -22.63 4.49
CA HIS A 265 17.10 -21.34 4.31
C HIS A 265 16.46 -20.27 5.22
N GLU A 266 17.26 -19.31 5.68
CA GLU A 266 16.83 -18.24 6.61
C GLU A 266 16.56 -16.90 5.88
N TYR A 267 16.53 -16.90 4.54
CA TYR A 267 16.44 -15.67 3.76
C TYR A 267 15.00 -15.43 3.30
N GLU A 268 14.42 -14.31 3.75
CA GLU A 268 13.07 -13.90 3.33
C GLU A 268 13.07 -13.15 1.99
N THR A 269 14.20 -12.54 1.60
CA THR A 269 14.31 -11.71 0.38
C THR A 269 15.61 -11.95 -0.38
N ILE A 270 15.60 -11.69 -1.70
CA ILE A 270 16.79 -11.83 -2.54
C ILE A 270 17.90 -10.84 -2.13
N ALA A 271 17.55 -9.65 -1.63
CA ALA A 271 18.51 -8.73 -1.02
C ALA A 271 19.15 -9.32 0.24
N GLY A 272 18.38 -10.00 1.08
CA GLY A 272 18.87 -10.73 2.25
C GLY A 272 19.86 -11.82 1.87
N PHE A 273 19.52 -12.63 0.86
CA PHE A 273 20.40 -13.66 0.31
C PHE A 273 21.72 -13.07 -0.20
N VAL A 274 21.68 -12.00 -0.99
CA VAL A 274 22.89 -11.36 -1.54
C VAL A 274 23.75 -10.75 -0.44
N THR A 275 23.13 -10.12 0.56
CA THR A 275 23.83 -9.51 1.70
C THR A 275 24.54 -10.57 2.56
N ASP A 276 23.88 -11.71 2.82
CA ASP A 276 24.49 -12.84 3.52
C ASP A 276 25.73 -13.37 2.78
N LYS A 277 25.60 -13.60 1.47
CA LYS A 277 26.72 -14.11 0.65
C LYS A 277 27.87 -13.12 0.52
N LEU A 278 27.60 -11.82 0.49
CA LEU A 278 28.63 -10.79 0.51
C LEU A 278 29.26 -10.61 1.89
N GLY A 279 28.52 -10.91 2.97
CA GLY A 279 28.92 -10.70 4.36
C GLY A 279 28.84 -9.23 4.81
N PHE A 280 28.34 -8.33 3.96
CA PHE A 280 28.11 -6.91 4.24
C PHE A 280 27.05 -6.36 3.27
N CYS A 281 26.40 -5.25 3.65
CA CYS A 281 25.54 -4.49 2.73
C CYS A 281 26.40 -3.47 1.97
N PRO A 282 26.38 -3.46 0.62
CA PRO A 282 27.13 -2.49 -0.19
C PRO A 282 26.70 -1.04 0.05
N GLU A 283 27.58 -0.07 -0.25
CA GLU A 283 27.27 1.36 -0.08
C GLU A 283 26.68 2.01 -1.35
N GLY A 284 26.71 1.30 -2.50
CA GLY A 284 26.03 1.72 -3.73
C GLY A 284 26.81 2.71 -4.60
N ASP A 285 28.00 3.16 -4.18
CA ASP A 285 28.89 4.08 -4.89
C ASP A 285 30.17 3.40 -5.44
N GLU A 286 30.24 2.07 -5.37
CA GLU A 286 31.41 1.31 -5.78
C GLU A 286 31.59 1.36 -7.31
N THR A 287 32.83 1.61 -7.76
CA THR A 287 33.17 1.68 -9.20
C THR A 287 32.95 0.34 -9.93
N VAL A 288 32.93 -0.76 -9.19
CA VAL A 288 32.57 -2.09 -9.67
C VAL A 288 31.40 -2.57 -8.81
N PRO A 289 30.21 -2.82 -9.39
CA PRO A 289 29.07 -3.26 -8.61
C PRO A 289 29.36 -4.64 -8.00
N PRO A 290 29.07 -4.83 -6.69
CA PRO A 290 29.26 -6.11 -6.05
C PRO A 290 28.34 -7.15 -6.66
N CYS A 291 28.83 -8.39 -6.74
CA CYS A 291 28.09 -9.49 -7.31
C CYS A 291 28.30 -10.79 -6.54
N VAL A 292 27.26 -11.61 -6.53
CA VAL A 292 27.20 -12.93 -5.92
C VAL A 292 26.92 -13.95 -7.01
N GLU A 293 27.55 -15.11 -6.91
CA GLU A 293 27.33 -16.24 -7.81
C GLU A 293 26.79 -17.42 -7.00
N TYR A 294 25.70 -18.02 -7.48
CA TYR A 294 25.07 -19.18 -6.86
C TYR A 294 24.49 -20.10 -7.94
N GLU A 295 24.89 -21.37 -7.95
CA GLU A 295 24.36 -22.41 -8.86
C GLU A 295 24.25 -21.97 -10.34
N GLY A 296 25.26 -21.24 -10.85
CA GLY A 296 25.30 -20.76 -12.24
C GLY A 296 24.48 -19.49 -12.52
N VAL A 297 23.86 -18.90 -11.50
CA VAL A 297 23.18 -17.59 -11.55
C VAL A 297 24.11 -16.53 -10.96
N LYS A 298 24.28 -15.44 -11.71
CA LYS A 298 25.01 -14.25 -11.28
C LYS A 298 24.04 -13.14 -10.91
N LEU A 299 24.12 -12.69 -9.67
CA LEU A 299 23.35 -11.59 -9.09
C LEU A 299 24.27 -10.37 -8.95
N VAL A 300 23.98 -9.30 -9.67
CA VAL A 300 24.75 -8.04 -9.62
C VAL A 300 23.92 -6.97 -8.94
N VAL A 301 24.45 -6.34 -7.89
CA VAL A 301 23.77 -5.24 -7.20
C VAL A 301 23.81 -4.01 -8.10
N MET A 302 22.63 -3.50 -8.48
CA MET A 302 22.50 -2.38 -9.41
C MET A 302 22.19 -1.07 -8.69
N GLN A 303 21.45 -1.13 -7.58
CA GLN A 303 21.01 0.03 -6.82
C GLN A 303 20.89 -0.32 -5.35
N VAL A 304 21.44 0.55 -4.50
CA VAL A 304 21.33 0.49 -3.04
C VAL A 304 20.85 1.85 -2.55
N GLU A 305 19.87 1.86 -1.67
CA GLU A 305 19.34 3.06 -1.01
C GLU A 305 19.19 2.75 0.48
N ASP A 306 19.60 3.69 1.35
CA ASP A 306 19.48 3.57 2.81
C ASP A 306 20.03 2.26 3.41
N ARG A 307 21.13 1.74 2.86
CA ARG A 307 21.72 0.42 3.20
C ARG A 307 20.80 -0.77 2.95
N CYS A 308 19.92 -0.64 1.98
CA CYS A 308 19.07 -1.70 1.47
C CYS A 308 19.29 -1.84 -0.04
N ILE A 309 19.54 -3.07 -0.50
CA ILE A 309 19.64 -3.35 -1.94
C ILE A 309 18.25 -3.22 -2.53
N LYS A 310 18.04 -2.26 -3.44
CA LYS A 310 16.74 -2.02 -4.07
C LYS A 310 16.59 -2.74 -5.40
N LYS A 311 17.69 -2.90 -6.15
CA LYS A 311 17.65 -3.52 -7.47
C LYS A 311 18.84 -4.43 -7.72
N ILE A 312 18.55 -5.62 -8.24
CA ILE A 312 19.53 -6.66 -8.55
C ILE A 312 19.35 -7.07 -10.01
N ARG A 313 20.45 -7.26 -10.75
CA ARG A 313 20.42 -7.88 -12.06
C ARG A 313 20.83 -9.34 -11.95
N ALA A 314 19.88 -10.23 -12.19
CA ALA A 314 20.08 -11.67 -12.23
C ALA A 314 20.34 -12.12 -13.67
N SER A 315 21.36 -12.95 -13.88
CA SER A 315 21.68 -13.50 -15.20
C SER A 315 22.26 -14.89 -15.12
N ARG A 316 21.97 -15.73 -16.11
CA ARG A 316 22.64 -17.03 -16.22
C ARG A 316 24.06 -16.84 -16.74
N MET A 317 25.03 -17.42 -16.04
CA MET A 317 26.41 -17.46 -16.52
C MET A 317 26.45 -18.28 -17.82
N GLN A 318 26.93 -17.68 -18.91
CA GLN A 318 27.13 -18.42 -20.16
C GLN A 318 28.22 -19.48 -19.93
N GLY A 319 27.77 -20.70 -19.65
CA GLY A 319 28.66 -21.80 -19.28
C GLY A 319 27.99 -23.16 -19.10
N GLU A 320 26.76 -23.38 -19.58
CA GLU A 320 26.23 -24.73 -19.87
C GLU A 320 24.91 -24.60 -20.64
N SER A 321 24.96 -24.86 -21.94
CA SER A 321 23.78 -25.12 -22.76
C SER A 321 23.16 -26.44 -22.30
N ALA A 322 21.92 -26.41 -21.81
CA ALA A 322 21.11 -27.62 -21.72
C ALA A 322 20.97 -28.24 -23.13
N PRO A 323 20.98 -29.58 -23.26
CA PRO A 323 21.07 -30.25 -24.55
C PRO A 323 19.85 -29.93 -25.39
N ALA A 324 20.09 -29.73 -26.70
CA ALA A 324 19.03 -29.62 -27.69
C ALA A 324 18.07 -30.81 -27.55
N ALA A 325 16.78 -30.52 -27.42
CA ALA A 325 15.76 -31.52 -27.67
C ALA A 325 15.87 -31.93 -29.14
N ASP A 326 16.32 -33.15 -29.39
CA ASP A 326 16.26 -33.77 -30.71
C ASP A 326 14.78 -33.94 -31.08
N GLU A 327 14.34 -33.20 -32.09
CA GLU A 327 13.23 -33.60 -32.95
C GLU A 327 13.73 -34.72 -33.88
N ASP A 328 13.33 -35.97 -33.60
CA ASP A 328 12.82 -37.00 -34.54
C ASP A 328 12.68 -38.39 -33.90
#